data_AF-R6YLK4-F1
#
_entry.id   AF-R6YLK4-F1
#
_cell.length_a   1.000
_cell.length_b   1.000
_cell.length_c   1.000
_cell.angle_alpha   90.00
_cell.angle_beta   90.00
_cell.angle_gamma   90.00
#
_symmetry.space_group_name_H-M   'P 1'
#
loop_
_entity.id
_entity.type
_entity.pdbx_description
1 polymer ?
#
loop_
_entity_poly.entity_id
_entity_poly.type
_entity_poly.pdbx_seq_one_letter_code
_entity_poly.pdbx_strand_id
1 'polypeptide(L)'
;MKSYKEAEKIFIGESDIAALVLVGCKGDNGVVPEMLHFVEDGEYSAYLVKGNDVEIGKHYEKVATFNYWLNIYDDTKRTFSEHAKEFNIYRAGDYGCIIQMIAN
;
A
#
# COMPACT_ATOMS: atom_id res chain seq x y z
N MET A 1 -13.77 0.74 -18.11
CA MET A 1 -12.61 1.03 -17.24
C MET A 1 -12.64 -0.01 -16.14
N LYS A 2 -11.51 -0.67 -15.83
CA LYS A 2 -11.49 -1.70 -14.77
C LYS A 2 -11.59 -1.04 -13.41
N SER A 3 -12.35 -1.62 -12.49
CA SER A 3 -12.49 -1.12 -11.13
C SER A 3 -11.48 -1.79 -10.20
N TYR A 4 -10.92 -1.03 -9.24
CA TYR A 4 -10.06 -1.60 -8.19
C TYR A 4 -10.75 -2.72 -7.38
N LYS A 5 -12.09 -2.74 -7.35
CA LYS A 5 -12.87 -3.76 -6.65
C LYS A 5 -12.76 -5.16 -7.25
N GLU A 6 -12.28 -5.26 -8.50
CA GLU A 6 -12.00 -6.52 -9.18
C GLU A 6 -10.60 -7.06 -8.86
N ALA A 7 -9.75 -6.27 -8.20
CA ALA A 7 -8.42 -6.69 -7.81
C ALA A 7 -8.45 -7.66 -6.64
N GLU A 8 -7.40 -8.48 -6.54
CA GLU A 8 -7.16 -9.34 -5.40
C GLU A 8 -7.03 -8.50 -4.13
N LYS A 9 -7.70 -8.94 -3.05
CA LYS A 9 -7.54 -8.34 -1.72
C LYS A 9 -6.57 -9.20 -0.91
N ILE A 10 -5.43 -8.63 -0.55
CA ILE A 10 -4.36 -9.30 0.15
C ILE A 10 -4.23 -8.80 1.58
N PHE A 11 -3.81 -9.67 2.50
CA PHE A 11 -3.39 -9.29 3.84
C PHE A 11 -2.10 -8.45 3.77
N ILE A 12 -2.02 -7.37 4.53
CA ILE A 12 -0.83 -6.48 4.56
C ILE A 12 -0.27 -6.25 5.97
N GLY A 13 -0.90 -6.77 7.02
CA GLY A 13 -0.37 -6.71 8.38
C GLY A 13 -1.44 -6.57 9.43
N GLU A 14 -1.02 -6.68 10.69
CA GLU A 14 -1.83 -6.51 11.88
C GLU A 14 -1.08 -5.60 12.87
N SER A 15 -1.78 -4.68 13.52
CA SER A 15 -1.13 -3.79 14.50
C SER A 15 -2.06 -3.38 15.61
N ASP A 16 -1.52 -3.37 16.83
CA ASP A 16 -2.17 -2.88 18.06
C ASP A 16 -2.07 -1.34 18.20
N ILE A 17 -1.40 -0.66 17.25
CA ILE A 17 -1.20 0.81 17.28
C ILE A 17 -1.75 1.52 16.04
N ALA A 18 -2.67 0.87 15.32
CA ALA A 18 -3.32 1.43 14.14
C ALA A 18 -2.33 1.87 13.04
N ALA A 19 -1.19 1.18 12.87
CA ALA A 19 -0.20 1.58 11.88
C ALA A 19 0.66 0.43 11.35
N LEU A 20 1.06 0.51 10.08
CA LEU A 20 2.07 -0.35 9.48
C LEU A 20 3.28 0.49 9.03
N VAL A 21 4.45 -0.14 8.89
CA VAL A 21 5.65 0.52 8.35
C VAL A 21 5.85 0.15 6.89
N LEU A 22 5.80 1.15 6.01
CA LEU A 22 6.17 1.04 4.61
C LEU A 22 7.66 1.33 4.46
N VAL A 23 8.40 0.47 3.77
CA VAL A 23 9.82 0.70 3.47
C VAL A 23 10.04 0.48 1.97
N GLY A 24 10.63 1.47 1.30
CA GLY A 24 10.95 1.38 -0.12
C GLY A 24 11.84 2.53 -0.57
N CYS A 25 12.17 2.58 -1.86
CA CYS A 25 12.94 3.71 -2.40
C CYS A 25 12.03 4.88 -2.79
N LYS A 26 12.48 6.13 -2.61
CA LYS A 26 11.79 7.32 -3.12
C LYS A 26 12.74 8.25 -3.87
N GLY A 27 12.74 8.17 -5.21
CA GLY A 27 13.59 9.01 -6.06
C GLY A 27 15.04 9.09 -5.54
N ASP A 28 15.54 10.30 -5.37
CA ASP A 28 16.92 10.58 -4.92
C ASP A 28 17.12 10.41 -3.41
N ASN A 29 16.05 10.22 -2.62
CA ASN A 29 16.14 10.04 -1.17
C ASN A 29 16.63 8.63 -0.78
N GLY A 30 16.80 7.73 -1.75
CA GLY A 30 17.16 6.34 -1.48
C GLY A 30 16.07 5.62 -0.70
N VAL A 31 16.47 4.74 0.22
CA VAL A 31 15.56 3.92 1.03
C VAL A 31 14.98 4.74 2.17
N VAL A 32 13.64 4.80 2.26
CA VAL A 32 12.93 5.57 3.29
C VAL A 32 11.84 4.72 3.95
N PRO A 33 11.66 4.84 5.28
CA PRO A 33 10.50 4.32 5.98
C PRO A 33 9.40 5.39 6.07
N GLU A 34 8.13 4.97 5.95
CA GLU A 34 6.95 5.81 6.24
C GLU A 34 5.88 5.03 6.98
N MET A 35 5.15 5.69 7.87
CA MET A 35 4.03 5.09 8.57
C MET A 35 2.76 5.13 7.70
N LEU A 36 2.09 3.99 7.58
CA LEU A 36 0.75 3.88 7.03
C LEU A 36 -0.25 3.79 8.18
N HIS A 37 -0.92 4.91 8.46
CA HIS A 37 -1.89 4.99 9.56
C HIS A 37 -3.28 4.49 9.17
N PHE A 38 -3.91 3.82 10.14
CA PHE A 38 -5.30 3.39 10.18
C PHE A 38 -6.01 4.08 11.35
N VAL A 39 -7.34 3.94 11.42
CA VAL A 39 -8.14 4.61 12.46
C VAL A 39 -8.14 3.81 13.78
N GLU A 40 -8.13 2.48 13.69
CA GLU A 40 -8.16 1.58 14.84
C GLU A 40 -7.19 0.40 14.63
N ASP A 41 -6.97 -0.36 15.69
CA ASP A 41 -6.13 -1.56 15.72
C ASP A 41 -6.77 -2.74 14.99
N GLY A 42 -5.95 -3.77 14.71
CA GLY A 42 -6.40 -5.02 14.10
C GLY A 42 -5.72 -5.35 12.77
N GLU A 43 -6.38 -6.19 11.98
CA GLU A 43 -5.87 -6.70 10.70
C GLU A 43 -6.20 -5.80 9.51
N TYR A 44 -5.21 -5.53 8.68
CA TYR A 44 -5.33 -4.70 7.48
C TYR A 44 -5.16 -5.51 6.21
N SER A 45 -5.91 -5.12 5.19
CA SER A 45 -5.82 -5.69 3.86
C SER A 45 -5.84 -4.58 2.81
N ALA A 46 -5.23 -4.82 1.65
CA ALA A 46 -5.26 -3.91 0.53
C ALA A 46 -5.75 -4.60 -0.75
N TYR A 47 -6.41 -3.84 -1.61
CA TYR A 47 -6.58 -4.25 -3.01
C TYR A 47 -5.24 -4.10 -3.73
N LEU A 48 -4.74 -5.18 -4.34
CA LEU A 48 -3.50 -5.19 -5.10
C LEU A 48 -3.79 -4.95 -6.58
N VAL A 49 -3.70 -3.69 -6.99
CA VAL A 49 -4.00 -3.25 -8.35
C VAL A 49 -2.73 -3.30 -9.20
N LYS A 50 -2.78 -3.98 -10.35
CA LYS A 50 -1.65 -4.02 -11.31
C LYS A 50 -1.95 -3.16 -12.52
N GLY A 51 -1.05 -2.24 -12.86
CA GLY A 51 -1.19 -1.34 -14.00
C GLY A 51 -1.82 0.02 -13.66
N ASN A 52 -1.90 0.89 -14.68
CA ASN A 52 -2.42 2.26 -14.58
C ASN A 52 -3.78 2.44 -15.28
N ASP A 53 -4.39 1.36 -15.81
CA ASP A 53 -5.68 1.34 -16.51
C ASP A 53 -6.88 1.12 -15.57
N VAL A 54 -6.63 1.08 -14.26
CA VAL A 54 -7.64 0.81 -13.21
C VAL A 54 -8.06 2.12 -12.56
N GLU A 55 -9.38 2.35 -12.49
CA GLU A 55 -9.94 3.50 -11.80
C GLU A 55 -9.84 3.32 -10.28
N ILE A 56 -9.09 4.21 -9.64
CA ILE A 56 -9.12 4.36 -8.18
C ILE A 56 -10.33 5.21 -7.81
N GLY A 57 -11.14 4.73 -6.86
CA GLY A 57 -12.35 5.45 -6.43
C GLY A 57 -12.00 6.83 -5.84
N LYS A 58 -12.78 7.87 -6.18
CA LYS A 58 -12.53 9.27 -5.77
C LYS A 58 -12.46 9.54 -4.26
N HIS A 59 -12.93 8.60 -3.44
CA HIS A 59 -12.89 8.67 -1.98
C HIS A 59 -11.55 8.18 -1.40
N TYR A 60 -10.66 7.66 -2.24
CA TYR A 60 -9.30 7.30 -1.87
C TYR A 60 -8.34 8.46 -2.13
N GLU A 61 -7.45 8.67 -1.17
CA GLU A 61 -6.35 9.63 -1.26
C GLU A 61 -5.04 8.89 -1.42
N LYS A 62 -4.18 9.36 -2.31
CA LYS A 62 -2.82 8.85 -2.45
C LYS A 62 -1.97 9.37 -1.31
N VAL A 63 -1.49 8.47 -0.44
CA VAL A 63 -0.72 8.83 0.76
C VAL A 63 0.78 8.63 0.60
N ALA A 64 1.21 7.73 -0.29
CA ALA A 64 2.62 7.49 -0.54
C ALA A 64 2.90 6.98 -1.96
N THR A 65 4.12 7.22 -2.43
CA THR A 65 4.67 6.64 -3.66
C THR A 65 6.07 6.12 -3.38
N PHE A 66 6.39 4.91 -3.87
CA PHE A 66 7.71 4.29 -3.78
C PHE A 66 8.16 3.78 -5.16
N ASN A 67 9.46 3.58 -5.35
CA ASN A 67 10.07 3.11 -6.59
C ASN A 67 10.83 1.80 -6.36
N TYR A 68 10.91 0.97 -7.41
CA TYR A 68 11.68 -0.29 -7.51
C TYR A 68 11.23 -1.44 -6.60
N TRP A 69 10.94 -1.18 -5.33
CA TRP A 69 10.47 -2.18 -4.36
C TRP A 69 9.70 -1.53 -3.21
N LEU A 70 8.85 -2.34 -2.58
CA LEU A 70 8.10 -1.99 -1.38
C LEU A 70 8.04 -3.20 -0.45
N ASN A 71 8.41 -2.98 0.80
CA ASN A 71 8.16 -3.88 1.92
C ASN A 71 7.14 -3.24 2.88
N ILE A 72 6.26 -4.06 3.45
CA ILE A 72 5.37 -3.65 4.55
C ILE A 72 5.68 -4.52 5.75
N TYR A 73 5.80 -3.87 6.91
CA TYR A 73 6.03 -4.51 8.19
C TYR A 73 4.86 -4.21 9.12
N ASP A 74 4.45 -5.25 9.81
CA ASP A 74 3.53 -5.18 10.94
C ASP A 74 4.32 -5.15 12.25
N ASP A 75 3.64 -5.26 13.40
CA ASP A 75 4.27 -5.19 14.72
C ASP A 75 5.32 -6.31 14.98
N THR A 76 5.32 -7.37 14.16
CA THR A 76 6.12 -8.59 14.37
C THR A 76 7.06 -8.96 13.23
N LYS A 77 6.67 -8.71 11.97
CA LYS A 77 7.33 -9.27 10.79
C LYS A 77 7.05 -8.47 9.53
N ARG A 78 7.78 -8.81 8.47
CA ARG A 78 7.45 -8.38 7.10
C ARG A 78 6.29 -9.20 6.56
N THR A 79 5.25 -8.53 6.08
CA THR A 79 4.00 -9.13 5.61
C THR A 79 3.79 -8.99 4.11
N PHE A 80 4.44 -8.00 3.49
CA PHE A 80 4.42 -7.77 2.05
C PHE A 80 5.83 -7.43 1.56
N SER A 81 6.19 -7.89 0.37
CA SER A 81 7.49 -7.65 -0.25
C SER A 81 7.38 -7.85 -1.76
N GLU A 82 7.43 -6.77 -2.53
CA GLU A 82 7.28 -6.83 -3.99
C GLU A 82 8.23 -5.86 -4.72
N HIS A 83 8.42 -6.13 -6.02
CA HIS A 83 9.18 -5.29 -6.94
C HIS A 83 8.29 -4.74 -8.07
N ALA A 84 8.43 -3.45 -8.37
CA ALA A 84 7.73 -2.76 -9.46
C ALA A 84 8.44 -1.45 -9.79
N LYS A 85 8.16 -0.85 -10.95
CA LYS A 85 8.70 0.47 -11.31
C LYS A 85 8.27 1.52 -10.28
N GLU A 86 6.99 1.48 -9.94
CA GLU A 86 6.36 2.42 -9.02
C GLU A 86 5.26 1.70 -8.23
N PHE A 87 5.16 2.05 -6.95
CA PHE A 87 4.07 1.71 -6.06
C PHE A 87 3.35 2.99 -5.67
N ASN A 88 2.03 3.03 -5.80
CA ASN A 88 1.19 4.10 -5.25
C ASN A 88 0.28 3.50 -4.18
N ILE A 89 0.30 4.11 -2.99
CA ILE A 89 -0.46 3.66 -1.83
C ILE A 89 -1.61 4.63 -1.60
N TYR A 90 -2.81 4.11 -1.48
CA TYR A 90 -4.01 4.91 -1.25
C TYR A 90 -4.75 4.48 0.01
N ARG A 91 -5.32 5.45 0.72
CA ARG A 91 -6.14 5.23 1.92
C ARG A 91 -7.53 5.84 1.78
N ALA A 92 -8.52 5.22 2.40
CA ALA A 92 -9.87 5.74 2.56
C ALA A 92 -10.51 5.15 3.83
N GLY A 93 -11.21 5.99 4.59
CA GLY A 93 -11.90 5.59 5.83
C GLY A 93 -11.00 4.80 6.79
N ASP A 94 -11.63 3.95 7.59
CA ASP A 94 -10.96 3.30 8.71
C ASP A 94 -9.90 2.30 8.26
N TYR A 95 -10.25 1.39 7.33
CA TYR A 95 -9.40 0.28 6.87
C TYR A 95 -9.03 0.28 5.39
N GLY A 96 -9.67 1.12 4.58
CA GLY A 96 -9.55 1.02 3.12
C GLY A 96 -8.13 1.29 2.63
N CYS A 97 -7.47 0.29 2.04
CA CYS A 97 -6.13 0.44 1.49
C CYS A 97 -6.08 -0.11 0.04
N ILE A 98 -5.31 0.56 -0.82
CA ILE A 98 -5.01 0.08 -2.17
C ILE A 98 -3.50 0.21 -2.38
N ILE A 99 -2.88 -0.87 -2.87
CA ILE A 99 -1.50 -0.89 -3.36
C ILE A 99 -1.58 -1.02 -4.86
N GLN A 100 -1.23 0.04 -5.58
CA GLN A 100 -1.13 0.02 -7.04
C GLN A 100 0.33 -0.20 -7.46
N MET A 101 0.58 -1.28 -8.20
CA MET A 101 1.86 -1.63 -8.79
C MET A 101 1.91 -1.27 -10.27
N ILE A 102 2.81 -0.37 -10.64
CA ILE A 102 3.09 -0.06 -12.05
C ILE A 102 4.31 -0.87 -12.49
N ALA A 103 4.10 -1.76 -13.46
CA ALA A 103 5.17 -2.57 -14.03
C ALA A 103 6.20 -1.70 -14.79
N ASN A 104 7.36 -2.30 -15.06
CA ASN A 104 8.40 -1.69 -15.89
C ASN A 104 7.96 -1.54 -17.35
#